data_AF-A0A9E0E395-F1
#
_entry.id   AF-A0A9E0E395-F1
#
_cell.length_a   1.000
_cell.length_b   1.000
_cell.length_c   1.000
_cell.angle_alpha   90.00
_cell.angle_beta   90.00
_cell.angle_gamma   90.00
#
_symmetry.space_group_name_H-M   'P 1'
#
loop_
_entity.id
_entity.type
_entity.pdbx_description
1 polymer ?
#
loop_
_entity_poly.entity_id
_entity_poly.type
_entity_poly.pdbx_seq_one_letter_code
_entity_poly.pdbx_strand_id
1 'polypeptide(L)'
;MEQYSRRFIEELAKHINPTILEFFNKKKNLMNFPTDNAAELIDETLMEYLEGKTSREDLMPIINKIKKSRLQKRARWYKAYNNDIDNMNLDDPKHPLASFISLARSLRPDEYAKLYGDKELDDIIKDKKEAANKWKNDSGSLLIDFPGLYSFTNNSIYNSLKNDLIISAWKYIESELAGNIDSYLRMYPVDLVDKPLFSPSSFTLMMETASNNLLKEIITDDDGDELLEVTVDNGKLTPPKSMDTDDLKLVNAFISNINMQEFSKEKSVIVDLNTLGKEVVDYHVGKNVLNKISNSCRKLVEYNFSYEAEGSKIYFNLFDNIVIKEDAERPYAIAQFGEILSNAIIQKKLISITSASYDVLDNNLSKIICYAIKREQIANQETRVNEYSYTYFQKIVRFKLKNKKKNLQLIQESLQEFVDNHIAIEKFELKNGVFIITFLPLSDAEIEDLNSDNDKNDKGLLIDTLG
;
A
#
# COMPACT_ATOMS: atom_id res chain seq x y z
N MET A 1 1.72 -15.62 -14.84
CA MET A 1 2.01 -15.46 -13.39
C MET A 1 1.89 -13.98 -13.15
N GLU A 2 1.02 -13.53 -12.25
CA GLU A 2 0.92 -12.10 -11.95
C GLU A 2 2.20 -11.68 -11.25
N GLN A 3 2.91 -10.72 -11.86
CA GLN A 3 4.09 -10.09 -11.28
C GLN A 3 3.62 -9.01 -10.30
N TYR A 4 4.36 -8.81 -9.21
CA TYR A 4 4.10 -7.70 -8.30
C TYR A 4 4.35 -6.36 -9.01
N SER A 5 3.56 -5.34 -8.66
CA SER A 5 3.75 -3.99 -9.21
C SER A 5 5.15 -3.47 -8.91
N ARG A 6 5.72 -2.74 -9.88
CA ARG A 6 7.02 -2.07 -9.73
C ARG A 6 7.00 -1.05 -8.61
N ARG A 7 5.88 -0.31 -8.46
CA ARG A 7 5.69 0.66 -7.37
C ARG A 7 5.76 -0.03 -6.00
N PHE A 8 5.19 -1.22 -5.87
CA PHE A 8 5.28 -1.98 -4.61
C PHE A 8 6.73 -2.41 -4.31
N ILE A 9 7.48 -2.86 -5.33
CA ILE A 9 8.89 -3.25 -5.18
C ILE A 9 9.75 -2.06 -4.75
N GLU A 10 9.56 -0.88 -5.38
CA GLU A 10 10.27 0.35 -5.01
C GLU A 10 9.93 0.81 -3.58
N GLU A 11 8.67 0.71 -3.18
CA GLU A 11 8.25 1.06 -1.84
C GLU A 11 8.87 0.10 -0.81
N LEU A 12 8.83 -1.21 -1.06
CA LEU A 12 9.48 -2.20 -0.20
C LEU A 12 10.98 -1.94 -0.05
N ALA A 13 11.66 -1.54 -1.12
CA ALA A 13 13.09 -1.24 -1.08
C ALA A 13 13.44 -0.16 -0.04
N LYS A 14 12.55 0.79 0.22
CA LYS A 14 12.73 1.85 1.24
C LYS A 14 12.58 1.34 2.68
N HIS A 15 11.85 0.25 2.88
CA HIS A 15 11.52 -0.30 4.20
C HIS A 15 12.29 -1.59 4.56
N ILE A 16 13.06 -2.15 3.63
CA ILE A 16 13.93 -3.30 3.90
C ILE A 16 15.11 -2.90 4.79
N ASN A 17 15.53 -3.80 5.68
CA ASN A 17 16.68 -3.60 6.53
C ASN A 17 17.94 -3.23 5.70
N PRO A 18 18.57 -2.06 5.95
CA PRO A 18 19.72 -1.61 5.17
C PRO A 18 20.89 -2.60 5.12
N THR A 19 21.11 -3.37 6.19
CA THR A 19 22.18 -4.39 6.25
C THR A 19 22.03 -5.46 5.17
N ILE A 20 20.78 -5.83 4.82
CA ILE A 20 20.49 -6.82 3.77
C ILE A 20 20.90 -6.26 2.41
N LEU A 21 20.50 -5.03 2.10
CA LEU A 21 20.80 -4.37 0.83
C LEU A 21 22.30 -4.06 0.71
N GLU A 22 22.95 -3.65 1.80
CA GLU A 22 24.39 -3.41 1.83
C GLU A 22 25.18 -4.70 1.60
N PHE A 23 24.77 -5.81 2.22
CA PHE A 23 25.37 -7.12 1.97
C PHE A 23 25.25 -7.53 0.51
N PHE A 24 24.06 -7.41 -0.08
CA PHE A 24 23.83 -7.72 -1.49
C PHE A 24 24.74 -6.88 -2.40
N ASN A 25 24.75 -5.56 -2.23
CA ASN A 25 25.53 -4.66 -3.06
C ASN A 25 27.05 -4.94 -2.98
N LYS A 26 27.57 -5.27 -1.80
CA LYS A 26 28.99 -5.59 -1.62
C LYS A 26 29.38 -6.98 -2.14
N LYS A 27 28.46 -7.95 -2.14
CA LYS A 27 28.77 -9.36 -2.40
C LYS A 27 28.28 -9.90 -3.73
N LYS A 28 27.33 -9.24 -4.41
CA LYS A 28 26.71 -9.74 -5.66
C LYS A 28 27.72 -10.17 -6.73
N ASN A 29 28.72 -9.34 -7.01
CA ASN A 29 29.75 -9.63 -8.01
C ASN A 29 30.78 -10.66 -7.52
N LEU A 30 31.06 -10.67 -6.21
CA LEU A 30 32.03 -11.61 -5.63
C LEU A 30 31.48 -13.03 -5.54
N MET A 31 30.16 -13.16 -5.36
CA MET A 31 29.48 -14.43 -5.17
C MET A 31 28.70 -14.90 -6.40
N ASN A 32 28.71 -14.12 -7.49
CA ASN A 32 27.94 -14.35 -8.72
C ASN A 32 26.45 -14.60 -8.42
N PHE A 33 25.83 -13.67 -7.69
CA PHE A 33 24.39 -13.73 -7.47
C PHE A 33 23.63 -13.53 -8.80
N PRO A 34 22.46 -14.18 -8.97
CA PRO A 34 21.75 -14.19 -10.25
C PRO A 34 21.02 -12.88 -10.57
N THR A 35 20.90 -11.95 -9.61
CA THR A 35 20.20 -10.67 -9.76
C THR A 35 21.18 -9.51 -9.81
N ASP A 36 20.89 -8.54 -10.69
CA ASP A 36 21.80 -7.43 -10.98
C ASP A 36 21.59 -6.25 -10.02
N ASN A 37 20.35 -6.05 -9.56
CA ASN A 37 19.98 -4.94 -8.69
C ASN A 37 19.02 -5.36 -7.56
N ALA A 38 18.81 -4.45 -6.60
CA ALA A 38 17.99 -4.72 -5.43
C ALA A 38 16.51 -4.95 -5.78
N ALA A 39 15.98 -4.28 -6.82
CA ALA A 39 14.59 -4.44 -7.24
C ALA A 39 14.35 -5.86 -7.78
N GLU A 40 15.25 -6.39 -8.61
CA GLU A 40 15.20 -7.77 -9.09
C GLU A 40 15.32 -8.79 -7.96
N LEU A 41 16.20 -8.54 -6.98
CA LEU A 41 16.31 -9.39 -5.80
C LEU A 41 14.99 -9.44 -5.02
N ILE A 42 14.34 -8.30 -4.83
CA ILE A 42 13.05 -8.20 -4.13
C ILE A 42 11.98 -8.95 -4.93
N ASP A 43 11.87 -8.69 -6.23
CA ASP A 43 10.88 -9.33 -7.11
C ASP A 43 11.04 -10.86 -7.13
N GLU A 44 12.25 -11.36 -7.37
CA GLU A 44 12.56 -12.80 -7.34
C GLU A 44 12.18 -13.41 -5.99
N THR A 45 12.51 -12.72 -4.88
CA THR A 45 12.18 -13.21 -3.54
C THR A 45 10.68 -13.25 -3.31
N LEU A 46 9.93 -12.21 -3.68
CA LEU A 46 8.48 -12.20 -3.51
C LEU A 46 7.84 -13.30 -4.34
N MET A 47 8.24 -13.47 -5.60
CA MET A 47 7.70 -14.50 -6.48
C MET A 47 8.00 -15.92 -5.99
N GLU A 48 9.21 -16.19 -5.48
CA GLU A 48 9.58 -17.50 -4.94
C GLU A 48 8.79 -17.86 -3.67
N TYR A 49 8.61 -16.91 -2.76
CA TYR A 49 8.00 -17.20 -1.46
C TYR A 49 6.48 -17.03 -1.44
N LEU A 50 5.94 -16.05 -2.16
CA LEU A 50 4.54 -15.65 -2.08
C LEU A 50 3.74 -16.03 -3.34
N GLU A 51 4.40 -16.37 -4.45
CA GLU A 51 3.78 -16.89 -5.67
C GLU A 51 2.66 -15.99 -6.25
N GLY A 52 2.79 -14.66 -6.11
CA GLY A 52 1.80 -13.68 -6.58
C GLY A 52 0.61 -13.47 -5.64
N LYS A 53 0.60 -14.10 -4.46
CA LYS A 53 -0.43 -13.88 -3.44
C LYS A 53 -0.26 -12.53 -2.76
N THR A 54 -1.37 -11.87 -2.47
CA THR A 54 -1.42 -10.53 -1.87
C THR A 54 -2.27 -10.48 -0.60
N SER A 55 -3.27 -11.35 -0.47
CA SER A 55 -4.22 -11.35 0.64
C SER A 55 -3.58 -11.81 1.97
N ARG A 56 -4.05 -11.23 3.08
CA ARG A 56 -3.58 -11.60 4.43
C ARG A 56 -3.77 -13.08 4.74
N GLU A 57 -4.91 -13.64 4.35
CA GLU A 57 -5.28 -15.03 4.62
C GLU A 57 -4.35 -16.01 3.91
N ASP A 58 -3.94 -15.67 2.69
CA ASP A 58 -2.99 -16.44 1.90
C ASP A 58 -1.55 -16.31 2.40
N LEU A 59 -1.15 -15.10 2.81
CA LEU A 59 0.23 -14.80 3.21
C LEU A 59 0.57 -15.36 4.59
N MET A 60 -0.36 -15.29 5.55
CA MET A 60 -0.10 -15.68 6.94
C MET A 60 0.42 -17.13 7.11
N PRO A 61 -0.18 -18.16 6.48
CA PRO A 61 0.33 -19.53 6.55
C PRO A 61 1.75 -19.67 5.97
N ILE A 62 2.02 -19.00 4.84
CA ILE A 62 3.32 -19.04 4.15
C ILE A 62 4.40 -18.44 5.06
N ILE A 63 4.14 -17.24 5.58
CA ILE A 63 5.09 -16.53 6.44
C ILE A 63 5.35 -17.30 7.74
N ASN A 64 4.32 -17.89 8.35
CA ASN A 64 4.50 -18.71 9.55
C ASN A 64 5.39 -19.93 9.28
N LYS A 65 5.26 -20.56 8.12
CA LYS A 65 6.14 -21.65 7.67
C LYS A 65 7.58 -21.15 7.49
N ILE A 66 7.78 -19.97 6.90
CA ILE A 66 9.11 -19.36 6.72
C ILE A 66 9.74 -19.03 8.09
N LYS A 67 9.01 -18.36 8.98
CA LYS A 67 9.46 -18.04 10.35
C LYS A 67 9.90 -19.31 11.10
N LYS A 68 9.11 -20.39 11.04
CA LYS A 68 9.44 -21.69 11.66
C LYS A 68 10.66 -22.35 11.01
N SER A 69 10.72 -22.38 9.68
CA SER A 69 11.86 -22.92 8.92
C SER A 69 13.16 -22.19 9.25
N ARG A 70 13.11 -20.85 9.36
CA ARG A 70 14.24 -19.99 9.74
C ARG A 70 14.77 -20.35 11.12
N LEU A 71 13.90 -20.50 12.13
CA LEU A 71 14.30 -20.91 13.48
C LEU A 71 14.99 -22.28 13.49
N GLN A 72 14.43 -23.26 12.77
CA GLN A 72 15.02 -24.59 12.64
C GLN A 72 16.37 -24.55 11.91
N LYS A 73 16.50 -23.74 10.85
CA LYS A 73 17.75 -23.52 10.11
C LYS A 73 18.82 -22.94 11.02
N ARG A 74 18.50 -21.93 11.83
CA ARG A 74 19.43 -21.33 12.81
C ARG A 74 19.92 -22.34 13.84
N ALA A 75 19.02 -23.13 14.41
CA ALA A 75 19.39 -24.17 15.37
C ALA A 75 20.30 -25.23 14.75
N ARG A 76 20.02 -25.66 13.51
CA ARG A 76 20.85 -26.62 12.77
C ARG A 76 22.23 -26.05 12.44
N TRP A 77 22.31 -24.82 11.96
CA TRP A 77 23.57 -24.15 11.63
C TRP A 77 24.48 -23.99 12.84
N TYR A 78 23.92 -23.50 13.96
CA TYR A 78 24.64 -23.38 15.22
C TYR A 78 25.19 -24.74 15.69
N LYS A 79 24.36 -25.79 15.64
CA LYS A 79 24.77 -27.14 16.06
C LYS A 79 25.88 -27.70 15.16
N ALA A 80 25.71 -27.59 13.84
CA ALA A 80 26.70 -28.06 12.88
C ALA A 80 28.04 -27.32 13.03
N TYR A 81 28.00 -25.99 13.11
CA TYR A 81 29.20 -25.17 13.23
C TYR A 81 30.02 -25.47 14.50
N ASN A 82 29.37 -25.60 15.66
CA ASN A 82 30.09 -25.97 16.88
C ASN A 82 30.61 -27.40 16.80
N ASN A 83 29.82 -28.34 16.28
CA ASN A 83 30.25 -29.72 16.10
C ASN A 83 31.47 -29.82 15.17
N ASP A 84 31.49 -29.05 14.10
CA ASP A 84 32.58 -29.05 13.14
C ASP A 84 33.84 -28.42 13.74
N ILE A 85 33.72 -27.33 14.51
CA ILE A 85 34.87 -26.76 15.24
C ILE A 85 35.40 -27.72 16.32
N ASP A 86 34.54 -28.48 16.99
CA ASP A 86 34.96 -29.39 18.06
C ASP A 86 35.64 -30.65 17.53
N ASN A 87 35.29 -31.11 16.32
CA ASN A 87 35.67 -32.44 15.83
C ASN A 87 36.55 -32.43 14.57
N MET A 88 36.60 -31.32 13.80
CA MET A 88 37.47 -31.24 12.62
C MET A 88 38.89 -30.82 13.00
N ASN A 89 39.87 -31.30 12.24
CA ASN A 89 41.24 -30.83 12.37
C ASN A 89 41.35 -29.37 11.87
N LEU A 90 42.14 -28.55 12.57
CA LEU A 90 42.41 -27.16 12.22
C LEU A 90 43.04 -26.99 10.83
N ASP A 91 43.73 -28.02 10.34
CA ASP A 91 44.37 -28.04 9.03
C ASP A 91 43.43 -28.50 7.90
N ASP A 92 42.21 -28.96 8.23
CA ASP A 92 41.24 -29.39 7.23
C ASP A 92 40.70 -28.16 6.46
N PRO A 93 40.81 -28.13 5.12
CA PRO A 93 40.23 -27.06 4.31
C PRO A 93 38.71 -26.87 4.49
N LYS A 94 38.01 -27.89 4.99
CA LYS A 94 36.57 -27.85 5.30
C LYS A 94 36.27 -27.33 6.70
N HIS A 95 37.30 -27.14 7.55
CA HIS A 95 37.10 -26.56 8.87
C HIS A 95 36.39 -25.20 8.73
N PRO A 96 35.32 -24.91 9.52
CA PRO A 96 34.55 -23.67 9.35
C PRO A 96 35.37 -22.38 9.50
N LEU A 97 36.50 -22.48 10.18
CA LEU A 97 37.47 -21.39 10.38
C LEU A 97 38.74 -21.53 9.51
N ALA A 98 38.79 -22.42 8.52
CA ALA A 98 40.01 -22.70 7.74
C ALA A 98 40.62 -21.46 7.08
N SER A 99 39.79 -20.60 6.48
CA SER A 99 40.24 -19.33 5.88
C SER A 99 40.84 -18.38 6.92
N PHE A 100 40.23 -18.31 8.11
CA PHE A 100 40.74 -17.55 9.24
C PHE A 100 42.06 -18.13 9.76
N ILE A 101 42.14 -19.45 9.97
CA ILE A 101 43.35 -20.13 10.49
C ILE A 101 44.51 -19.95 9.50
N SER A 102 44.24 -20.09 8.20
CA SER A 102 45.24 -19.86 7.14
C SER A 102 45.75 -18.41 7.12
N LEU A 103 44.83 -17.44 7.26
CA LEU A 103 45.21 -16.03 7.38
C LEU A 103 46.02 -15.77 8.65
N ALA A 104 45.54 -16.22 9.80
CA ALA A 104 46.20 -16.06 11.09
C ALA A 104 47.64 -16.60 11.08
N ARG A 105 47.87 -17.75 10.45
CA ARG A 105 49.20 -18.38 10.32
C ARG A 105 50.11 -17.74 9.28
N SER A 106 49.57 -16.99 8.33
CA SER A 106 50.36 -16.35 7.25
C SER A 106 50.73 -14.89 7.54
N LEU A 107 50.10 -14.25 8.53
CA LEU A 107 50.39 -12.89 8.94
C LEU A 107 51.72 -12.78 9.70
N ARG A 108 52.44 -11.67 9.50
CA ARG A 108 53.60 -11.34 10.33
C ARG A 108 53.15 -10.95 11.75
N PRO A 109 53.99 -11.09 12.78
CA PRO A 109 53.61 -10.81 14.18
C PRO A 109 53.03 -9.41 14.41
N ASP A 110 53.53 -8.40 13.71
CA ASP A 110 53.06 -7.01 13.77
C ASP A 110 51.68 -6.82 13.08
N GLU A 111 51.42 -7.56 12.00
CA GLU A 111 50.13 -7.56 11.30
C GLU A 111 49.08 -8.37 12.09
N TYR A 112 49.49 -9.47 12.72
CA TYR A 112 48.65 -10.27 13.61
C TYR A 112 48.22 -9.47 14.83
N ALA A 113 49.17 -8.80 15.52
CA ALA A 113 48.87 -7.98 16.69
C ALA A 113 47.91 -6.82 16.38
N LYS A 114 47.95 -6.26 15.17
CA LYS A 114 46.98 -5.23 14.73
C LYS A 114 45.56 -5.75 14.56
N LEU A 115 45.40 -6.99 14.08
CA LEU A 115 44.08 -7.57 13.77
C LEU A 115 43.47 -8.32 14.94
N TYR A 116 44.29 -8.97 15.76
CA TYR A 116 43.85 -9.89 16.82
C TYR A 116 44.39 -9.53 18.21
N GLY A 117 45.25 -8.51 18.33
CA GLY A 117 45.91 -8.16 19.58
C GLY A 117 46.86 -9.25 20.07
N ASP A 118 46.92 -9.42 21.39
CA ASP A 118 47.76 -10.44 22.05
C ASP A 118 47.04 -11.79 22.22
N LYS A 119 45.93 -12.02 21.50
CA LYS A 119 45.12 -13.23 21.65
C LYS A 119 45.76 -14.43 20.95
N GLU A 120 45.80 -15.56 21.64
CA GLU A 120 46.19 -16.83 21.03
C GLU A 120 45.09 -17.36 20.10
N LEU A 121 45.45 -18.29 19.22
CA LEU A 121 44.53 -18.86 18.24
C LEU A 121 43.30 -19.51 18.90
N ASP A 122 43.50 -20.17 20.05
CA ASP A 122 42.42 -20.81 20.81
C ASP A 122 41.45 -19.80 21.42
N ASP A 123 41.94 -18.66 21.89
CA ASP A 123 41.09 -17.57 22.40
C ASP A 123 40.23 -16.97 21.29
N ILE A 124 40.76 -16.86 20.07
CA ILE A 124 39.99 -16.37 18.93
C ILE A 124 38.95 -17.41 18.48
N ILE A 125 39.27 -18.70 18.51
CA ILE A 125 38.29 -19.77 18.25
C ILE A 125 37.15 -19.71 19.28
N LYS A 126 37.47 -19.46 20.55
CA LYS A 126 36.48 -19.26 21.60
C LYS A 126 35.60 -18.03 21.33
N ASP A 127 36.19 -16.89 20.95
CA ASP A 127 35.45 -15.68 20.56
C ASP A 127 34.48 -15.97 19.40
N LYS A 128 34.89 -16.79 18.42
CA LYS A 128 34.04 -17.18 17.29
C LYS A 128 32.87 -18.07 17.71
N LYS A 129 33.08 -18.98 18.68
CA LYS A 129 31.99 -19.77 19.29
C LYS A 129 31.04 -18.88 20.09
N GLU A 130 31.56 -17.94 20.85
CA GLU A 130 30.74 -16.96 21.58
C GLU A 130 29.91 -16.08 20.64
N ALA A 131 30.50 -15.63 19.53
CA ALA A 131 29.76 -14.91 18.48
C ALA A 131 28.62 -15.74 17.90
N ALA A 132 28.85 -17.04 17.63
CA ALA A 132 27.80 -17.94 17.16
C ALA A 132 26.70 -18.17 18.20
N ASN A 133 27.05 -18.22 19.49
CA ASN A 133 26.09 -18.33 20.58
C ASN A 133 25.26 -17.04 20.73
N LYS A 134 25.90 -15.87 20.68
CA LYS A 134 25.19 -14.56 20.66
C LYS A 134 24.23 -14.48 19.49
N TRP A 135 24.70 -14.82 18.28
CA TRP A 135 23.88 -14.87 17.07
C TRP A 135 22.70 -15.82 17.20
N LYS A 136 22.87 -17.00 17.81
CA LYS A 136 21.76 -17.96 17.98
C LYS A 136 20.69 -17.46 18.95
N ASN A 137 21.11 -16.78 20.02
CA ASN A 137 20.20 -16.35 21.10
C ASN A 137 19.51 -15.01 20.81
N ASP A 138 20.03 -14.21 19.87
CA ASP A 138 19.37 -12.99 19.42
C ASP A 138 18.29 -13.30 18.36
N SER A 139 17.01 -13.14 18.71
CA SER A 139 15.90 -13.39 17.78
C SER A 139 15.93 -12.48 16.53
N GLY A 140 16.55 -11.30 16.63
CA GLY A 140 16.68 -10.32 15.55
C GLY A 140 17.78 -10.61 14.54
N SER A 141 18.78 -11.41 14.90
CA SER A 141 19.94 -11.72 14.06
C SER A 141 19.55 -12.23 12.66
N LEU A 142 20.25 -11.73 11.63
CA LEU A 142 20.07 -12.13 10.23
C LEU A 142 20.81 -13.45 9.95
N LEU A 143 20.32 -14.26 9.01
CA LEU A 143 21.06 -15.43 8.54
C LEU A 143 22.37 -15.04 7.86
N ILE A 144 22.39 -13.91 7.15
CA ILE A 144 23.61 -13.35 6.55
C ILE A 144 24.65 -12.86 7.56
N ASP A 145 24.28 -12.70 8.83
CA ASP A 145 25.21 -12.35 9.92
C ASP A 145 25.81 -13.59 10.60
N PHE A 146 25.52 -14.79 10.10
CA PHE A 146 26.01 -16.03 10.70
C PHE A 146 27.56 -16.09 10.66
N PRO A 147 28.24 -16.34 11.80
CA PRO A 147 29.71 -16.33 11.82
C PRO A 147 30.39 -17.33 10.87
N GLY A 148 29.73 -18.46 10.61
CA GLY A 148 30.19 -19.48 9.66
C GLY A 148 29.62 -19.32 8.24
N LEU A 149 29.08 -18.17 7.85
CA LEU A 149 28.37 -18.03 6.56
C LEU A 149 29.20 -18.48 5.36
N TYR A 150 30.49 -18.13 5.35
CA TYR A 150 31.40 -18.41 4.24
C TYR A 150 31.81 -19.88 4.11
N SER A 151 31.41 -20.76 5.04
CA SER A 151 31.55 -22.20 4.85
C SER A 151 30.45 -22.79 3.95
N PHE A 152 29.43 -22.00 3.62
CA PHE A 152 28.34 -22.41 2.73
C PHE A 152 28.61 -22.06 1.27
N THR A 153 27.91 -22.76 0.37
CA THR A 153 27.92 -22.46 -1.06
C THR A 153 27.25 -21.11 -1.34
N ASN A 154 27.67 -20.42 -2.41
CA ASN A 154 27.10 -19.13 -2.81
C ASN A 154 25.57 -19.19 -2.95
N ASN A 155 25.03 -20.30 -3.48
CA ASN A 155 23.58 -20.51 -3.58
C ASN A 155 22.89 -20.59 -2.20
N SER A 156 23.52 -21.24 -1.22
CA SER A 156 22.98 -21.30 0.15
C SER A 156 23.02 -19.93 0.83
N ILE A 157 24.07 -19.15 0.58
CA ILE A 157 24.18 -17.75 1.06
C ILE A 157 23.08 -16.90 0.41
N TYR A 158 22.89 -17.01 -0.90
CA TYR A 158 21.84 -16.29 -1.64
C TYR A 158 20.43 -16.63 -1.12
N ASN A 159 20.12 -17.91 -0.92
CA ASN A 159 18.85 -18.32 -0.32
C ASN A 159 18.66 -17.82 1.11
N SER A 160 19.75 -17.61 1.85
CA SER A 160 19.71 -17.05 3.20
C SER A 160 19.46 -15.55 3.18
N LEU A 161 20.05 -14.83 2.22
CA LEU A 161 19.75 -13.44 1.92
C LEU A 161 18.26 -13.27 1.58
N LYS A 162 17.71 -14.09 0.67
CA LYS A 162 16.27 -14.08 0.34
C LYS A 162 15.37 -14.35 1.55
N ASN A 163 15.77 -15.27 2.44
CA ASN A 163 15.04 -15.53 3.70
C ASN A 163 15.03 -14.33 4.64
N ASP A 164 16.14 -13.60 4.77
CA ASP A 164 16.17 -12.40 5.60
C ASP A 164 15.37 -11.26 4.95
N LEU A 165 15.43 -11.15 3.62
CA LEU A 165 14.66 -10.16 2.84
C LEU A 165 13.16 -10.37 3.02
N ILE A 166 12.63 -11.59 2.80
CA ILE A 166 11.19 -11.84 2.93
C ILE A 166 10.67 -11.58 4.35
N ILE A 167 11.47 -11.87 5.38
CA ILE A 167 11.10 -11.55 6.77
C ILE A 167 11.14 -10.04 7.02
N SER A 168 12.09 -9.32 6.43
CA SER A 168 12.13 -7.85 6.51
C SER A 168 10.94 -7.22 5.78
N ALA A 169 10.64 -7.67 4.57
CA ALA A 169 9.49 -7.20 3.79
C ALA A 169 8.18 -7.49 4.53
N TRP A 170 8.03 -8.68 5.10
CA TRP A 170 6.85 -9.04 5.88
C TRP A 170 6.65 -8.15 7.11
N LYS A 171 7.70 -7.65 7.76
CA LYS A 171 7.53 -6.72 8.89
C LYS A 171 6.78 -5.46 8.47
N TYR A 172 7.15 -4.89 7.32
CA TYR A 172 6.45 -3.74 6.74
C TYR A 172 5.02 -4.08 6.33
N ILE A 173 4.83 -5.21 5.62
CA ILE A 173 3.50 -5.65 5.19
C ILE A 173 2.58 -5.89 6.41
N GLU A 174 3.09 -6.49 7.48
CA GLU A 174 2.35 -6.76 8.72
C GLU A 174 2.02 -5.50 9.52
N SER A 175 2.96 -4.54 9.61
CA SER A 175 2.80 -3.33 10.42
C SER A 175 2.00 -2.24 9.71
N GLU A 176 2.40 -1.90 8.48
CA GLU A 176 1.86 -0.75 7.73
C GLU A 176 0.68 -1.15 6.85
N LEU A 177 0.72 -2.34 6.25
CA LEU A 177 -0.30 -2.79 5.29
C LEU A 177 -1.30 -3.81 5.89
N ALA A 178 -1.29 -3.96 7.22
CA ALA A 178 -2.15 -4.90 7.95
C ALA A 178 -2.12 -6.35 7.41
N GLY A 179 -1.02 -6.77 6.79
CA GLY A 179 -0.85 -8.10 6.23
C GLY A 179 -1.37 -8.28 4.80
N ASN A 180 -1.87 -7.24 4.15
CA ASN A 180 -2.41 -7.30 2.78
C ASN A 180 -1.55 -6.43 1.85
N ILE A 181 -0.90 -7.05 0.86
CA ILE A 181 -0.04 -6.33 -0.08
C ILE A 181 -0.83 -5.27 -0.84
N ASP A 182 -2.05 -5.57 -1.30
CA ASP A 182 -2.87 -4.66 -2.12
C ASP A 182 -3.26 -3.38 -1.39
N SER A 183 -3.17 -3.37 -0.06
CA SER A 183 -3.38 -2.17 0.76
C SER A 183 -2.29 -1.12 0.63
N TYR A 184 -1.20 -1.37 -0.12
CA TYR A 184 -0.22 -0.35 -0.47
C TYR A 184 -0.77 0.71 -1.45
N LEU A 185 -1.86 0.40 -2.15
CA LEU A 185 -2.59 1.34 -2.99
C LEU A 185 -3.97 1.64 -2.42
N ARG A 186 -4.29 2.93 -2.42
CA ARG A 186 -5.65 3.44 -2.31
C ARG A 186 -6.21 3.58 -3.71
N MET A 187 -7.36 2.97 -3.96
CA MET A 187 -7.99 2.95 -5.28
C MET A 187 -9.37 3.58 -5.25
N TYR A 188 -9.71 4.31 -6.31
CA TYR A 188 -11.04 4.89 -6.47
C TYR A 188 -11.51 4.81 -7.94
N PRO A 189 -12.80 4.53 -8.21
CA PRO A 189 -13.32 4.38 -9.57
C PRO A 189 -13.23 5.67 -10.39
N VAL A 190 -12.71 5.55 -11.61
CA VAL A 190 -12.57 6.68 -12.56
C VAL A 190 -13.90 7.38 -12.82
N ASP A 191 -14.96 6.59 -13.01
CA ASP A 191 -16.31 7.07 -13.36
C ASP A 191 -17.02 7.85 -12.23
N LEU A 192 -16.47 7.78 -11.01
CA LEU A 192 -17.02 8.49 -9.84
C LEU A 192 -16.15 9.67 -9.40
N VAL A 193 -14.95 9.84 -9.94
CA VAL A 193 -14.02 10.93 -9.54
C VAL A 193 -14.62 12.32 -9.78
N ASP A 194 -15.42 12.48 -10.82
CA ASP A 194 -16.07 13.73 -11.20
C ASP A 194 -17.52 13.82 -10.67
N LYS A 195 -17.82 13.10 -9.58
CA LYS A 195 -19.11 13.14 -8.89
C LYS A 195 -18.92 13.63 -7.44
N PRO A 196 -19.65 14.67 -6.98
CA PRO A 196 -19.43 15.27 -5.67
C PRO A 196 -20.10 14.46 -4.55
N LEU A 197 -19.62 13.24 -4.33
CA LEU A 197 -20.16 12.28 -3.36
C LEU A 197 -19.74 12.66 -1.92
N PHE A 198 -18.49 13.08 -1.75
CA PHE A 198 -17.86 13.30 -0.46
C PHE A 198 -17.59 14.78 -0.17
N SER A 199 -17.64 15.12 1.12
CA SER A 199 -17.38 16.46 1.64
C SER A 199 -16.22 16.46 2.63
N PRO A 200 -15.44 17.55 2.78
CA PRO A 200 -14.32 17.58 3.74
C PRO A 200 -14.73 17.37 5.20
N SER A 201 -16.01 17.58 5.53
CA SER A 201 -16.56 17.37 6.86
C SER A 201 -18.05 17.08 6.77
N SER A 202 -18.57 16.15 7.58
CA SER A 202 -20.00 15.89 7.61
C SER A 202 -20.84 17.13 7.99
N PHE A 203 -21.92 17.37 7.24
CA PHE A 203 -22.91 18.40 7.52
C PHE A 203 -24.32 17.91 7.23
N THR A 204 -25.32 18.53 7.86
CA THR A 204 -26.73 18.18 7.63
C THR A 204 -27.17 18.60 6.24
N LEU A 205 -27.77 17.67 5.51
CA LEU A 205 -28.30 17.88 4.17
C LEU A 205 -29.68 18.53 4.25
N MET A 206 -29.86 19.58 3.45
CA MET A 206 -31.13 20.29 3.33
C MET A 206 -31.91 19.66 2.19
N MET A 207 -32.50 18.50 2.47
CA MET A 207 -33.27 17.74 1.48
C MET A 207 -34.74 18.16 1.48
N GLU A 208 -35.35 18.17 0.30
CA GLU A 208 -36.78 18.41 0.11
C GLU A 208 -37.54 17.08 0.15
N THR A 209 -38.74 17.09 0.73
CA THR A 209 -39.61 15.91 0.73
C THR A 209 -40.16 15.69 -0.68
N ALA A 210 -39.71 14.63 -1.34
CA ALA A 210 -40.26 14.13 -2.59
C ALA A 210 -41.49 13.24 -2.33
N SER A 211 -42.17 12.82 -3.40
CA SER A 211 -43.27 11.85 -3.33
C SER A 211 -42.81 10.52 -2.71
N ASN A 212 -43.72 9.83 -2.02
CA ASN A 212 -43.51 8.50 -1.42
C ASN A 212 -42.46 8.42 -0.29
N ASN A 213 -42.42 9.41 0.61
CA ASN A 213 -41.59 9.34 1.82
C ASN A 213 -40.07 9.30 1.52
N LEU A 214 -39.66 9.85 0.37
CA LEU A 214 -38.26 10.03 -0.02
C LEU A 214 -37.84 11.49 0.23
N LEU A 215 -36.62 11.69 0.69
CA LEU A 215 -35.95 12.98 0.75
C LEU A 215 -35.03 13.09 -0.47
N LYS A 216 -35.01 14.24 -1.12
CA LYS A 216 -34.25 14.51 -2.35
C LYS A 216 -33.44 15.80 -2.24
N GLU A 217 -32.24 15.79 -2.79
CA GLU A 217 -31.40 16.98 -2.99
C GLU A 217 -30.72 16.92 -4.37
N ILE A 218 -30.72 18.06 -5.07
CA ILE A 218 -30.01 18.23 -6.33
C ILE A 218 -28.79 19.11 -6.07
N ILE A 219 -27.61 18.58 -6.40
CA ILE A 219 -26.34 19.30 -6.33
C ILE A 219 -26.10 19.93 -7.69
N THR A 220 -25.97 21.26 -7.72
CA THR A 220 -25.65 22.02 -8.94
C THR A 220 -24.30 22.73 -8.81
N ASP A 221 -23.68 23.06 -9.93
CA ASP A 221 -22.52 23.97 -9.95
C ASP A 221 -22.94 25.45 -9.93
N ASP A 222 -21.96 26.35 -10.08
CA ASP A 222 -22.16 27.80 -10.17
C ASP A 222 -22.93 28.22 -11.44
N ASP A 223 -22.86 27.42 -12.52
CA ASP A 223 -23.49 27.70 -13.81
C ASP A 223 -24.96 27.22 -13.82
N GLY A 224 -25.34 26.39 -12.85
CA GLY A 224 -26.69 25.87 -12.65
C GLY A 224 -26.89 24.47 -13.22
N ASP A 225 -25.82 23.83 -13.70
CA ASP A 225 -25.86 22.47 -14.23
C ASP A 225 -26.03 21.47 -13.09
N GLU A 226 -26.95 20.51 -13.27
CA GLU A 226 -27.17 19.43 -12.30
C GLU A 226 -26.01 18.44 -12.33
N LEU A 227 -25.25 18.37 -11.24
CA LEU A 227 -24.09 17.48 -11.13
C LEU A 227 -24.46 16.10 -10.61
N LEU A 228 -25.33 16.06 -9.60
CA LEU A 228 -25.71 14.83 -8.90
C LEU A 228 -27.00 15.03 -8.12
N GLU A 229 -27.94 14.10 -8.26
CA GLU A 229 -29.12 14.00 -7.43
C GLU A 229 -28.90 12.91 -6.37
N VAL A 230 -29.24 13.23 -5.11
CA VAL A 230 -29.14 12.35 -3.96
C VAL A 230 -30.52 12.12 -3.37
N THR A 231 -30.89 10.85 -3.15
CA THR A 231 -32.15 10.48 -2.50
C THR A 231 -31.94 9.53 -1.34
N VAL A 232 -32.81 9.61 -0.34
CA VAL A 232 -32.82 8.73 0.84
C VAL A 232 -34.24 8.53 1.36
N ASP A 233 -34.55 7.35 1.87
CA ASP A 233 -35.83 7.10 2.53
C ASP A 233 -35.95 7.91 3.83
N ASN A 234 -37.06 8.63 3.97
CA ASN A 234 -37.37 9.41 5.16
C ASN A 234 -37.53 8.48 6.37
N GLY A 235 -36.77 8.76 7.43
CA GLY A 235 -36.73 7.96 8.66
C GLY A 235 -35.48 7.07 8.81
N LYS A 236 -34.76 6.75 7.73
CA LYS A 236 -33.55 5.92 7.80
C LYS A 236 -32.31 6.71 8.26
N LEU A 237 -32.15 7.92 7.75
CA LEU A 237 -31.09 8.85 8.15
C LEU A 237 -31.73 10.15 8.65
N THR A 238 -31.89 10.30 9.97
CA THR A 238 -32.54 11.46 10.58
C THR A 238 -31.63 12.16 11.60
N PRO A 239 -31.16 13.39 11.32
CA PRO A 239 -31.19 14.09 10.03
C PRO A 239 -30.22 13.46 9.00
N PRO A 240 -30.48 13.58 7.68
CA PRO A 240 -29.55 13.11 6.66
C PRO A 240 -28.28 13.96 6.70
N LYS A 241 -27.12 13.30 6.69
CA LYS A 241 -25.79 13.94 6.74
C LYS A 241 -24.97 13.62 5.50
N SER A 242 -24.22 14.60 4.99
CA SER A 242 -23.30 14.39 3.89
C SER A 242 -22.31 13.28 4.20
N MET A 243 -21.92 12.55 3.16
CA MET A 243 -20.76 11.68 3.25
C MET A 243 -19.48 12.52 3.31
N ASP A 244 -18.51 12.07 4.08
CA ASP A 244 -17.27 12.78 4.34
C ASP A 244 -16.02 11.92 4.12
N THR A 245 -14.85 12.46 4.47
CA THR A 245 -13.56 11.80 4.26
C THR A 245 -13.47 10.46 4.99
N ASP A 246 -14.11 10.29 6.15
CA ASP A 246 -14.11 9.00 6.86
C ASP A 246 -14.89 7.94 6.07
N ASP A 247 -16.00 8.33 5.43
CA ASP A 247 -16.75 7.43 4.54
C ASP A 247 -15.91 7.02 3.32
N LEU A 248 -15.19 7.97 2.70
CA LEU A 248 -14.29 7.68 1.57
C LEU A 248 -13.19 6.69 1.97
N LYS A 249 -12.57 6.86 3.14
CA LYS A 249 -11.58 5.92 3.66
C LYS A 249 -12.14 4.51 3.82
N LEU A 250 -13.39 4.37 4.26
CA LEU A 250 -14.04 3.06 4.33
C LEU A 250 -14.28 2.46 2.95
N VAL A 251 -14.69 3.26 1.95
CA VAL A 251 -14.78 2.79 0.56
C VAL A 251 -13.43 2.25 0.08
N ASN A 252 -12.36 3.01 0.29
CA ASN A 252 -11.01 2.59 -0.06
C ASN A 252 -10.61 1.29 0.66
N ALA A 253 -10.90 1.20 1.96
CA ALA A 253 -10.60 0.01 2.76
C ALA A 253 -11.34 -1.23 2.25
N PHE A 254 -12.60 -1.10 1.83
CA PHE A 254 -13.34 -2.19 1.20
C PHE A 254 -12.71 -2.59 -0.14
N ILE A 255 -12.34 -1.62 -0.99
CA ILE A 255 -11.73 -1.89 -2.30
C ILE A 255 -10.35 -2.55 -2.14
N SER A 256 -9.49 -2.06 -1.26
CA SER A 256 -8.13 -2.57 -1.05
C SER A 256 -8.07 -3.97 -0.41
N ASN A 257 -9.19 -4.48 0.11
CA ASN A 257 -9.28 -5.83 0.67
C ASN A 257 -9.96 -6.84 -0.28
N ILE A 258 -10.20 -6.46 -1.53
CA ILE A 258 -10.81 -7.34 -2.52
C ILE A 258 -9.85 -8.43 -2.96
N ASN A 259 -10.30 -9.69 -2.86
CA ASN A 259 -9.72 -10.80 -3.60
C ASN A 259 -10.44 -10.94 -4.96
N MET A 260 -9.75 -10.59 -6.05
CA MET A 260 -10.35 -10.56 -7.39
C MET A 260 -10.95 -11.90 -7.86
N GLN A 261 -10.39 -13.04 -7.40
CA GLN A 261 -10.89 -14.37 -7.79
C GLN A 261 -12.29 -14.65 -7.23
N GLU A 262 -12.55 -14.20 -6.00
CA GLU A 262 -13.84 -14.37 -5.32
C GLU A 262 -14.80 -13.25 -5.73
N PHE A 263 -14.30 -12.02 -5.81
CA PHE A 263 -15.07 -10.83 -6.12
C PHE A 263 -15.75 -10.88 -7.48
N SER A 264 -15.11 -11.46 -8.49
CA SER A 264 -15.69 -11.59 -9.83
C SER A 264 -16.99 -12.41 -9.85
N LYS A 265 -17.24 -13.24 -8.84
CA LYS A 265 -18.45 -14.05 -8.69
C LYS A 265 -19.46 -13.43 -7.74
N GLU A 266 -19.00 -13.03 -6.55
CA GLU A 266 -19.88 -12.62 -5.46
C GLU A 266 -20.11 -11.11 -5.40
N LYS A 267 -19.23 -10.31 -6.04
CA LYS A 267 -19.20 -8.84 -5.95
C LYS A 267 -19.23 -8.33 -4.51
N SER A 268 -18.65 -9.11 -3.60
CA SER A 268 -18.63 -8.81 -2.17
C SER A 268 -17.23 -8.97 -1.59
N VAL A 269 -16.98 -8.31 -0.47
CA VAL A 269 -15.71 -8.38 0.28
C VAL A 269 -15.98 -8.57 1.75
N ILE A 270 -15.10 -9.33 2.42
CA ILE A 270 -15.11 -9.53 3.87
C ILE A 270 -13.91 -8.79 4.47
N VAL A 271 -14.16 -7.90 5.43
CA VAL A 271 -13.10 -7.09 6.05
C VAL A 271 -13.24 -7.10 7.58
N ASP A 272 -12.13 -7.33 8.29
CA ASP A 272 -12.06 -7.22 9.75
C ASP A 272 -12.41 -5.80 10.22
N LEU A 273 -13.27 -5.67 11.24
CA LEU A 273 -13.64 -4.35 11.79
C LEU A 273 -12.46 -3.61 12.41
N ASN A 274 -11.43 -4.33 12.86
CA ASN A 274 -10.19 -3.71 13.34
C ASN A 274 -9.42 -3.04 12.21
N THR A 275 -9.42 -3.64 11.01
CA THR A 275 -8.80 -3.04 9.82
C THR A 275 -9.56 -1.78 9.43
N LEU A 276 -10.90 -1.84 9.34
CA LEU A 276 -11.74 -0.66 9.09
C LEU A 276 -11.57 0.43 10.17
N GLY A 277 -11.38 0.03 11.43
CA GLY A 277 -11.20 0.98 12.53
C GLY A 277 -9.88 1.74 12.45
N LYS A 278 -8.78 1.08 12.08
CA LYS A 278 -7.47 1.73 11.89
C LYS A 278 -7.46 2.76 10.77
N GLU A 279 -8.32 2.58 9.76
CA GLU A 279 -8.47 3.52 8.66
C GLU A 279 -9.13 4.83 9.10
N VAL A 280 -10.13 4.72 9.97
CA VAL A 280 -10.88 5.88 10.47
C VAL A 280 -10.14 6.59 11.59
N VAL A 281 -9.39 5.87 12.45
CA VAL A 281 -8.70 6.45 13.60
C VAL A 281 -7.29 5.90 13.84
N ASP A 282 -6.40 6.78 14.32
CA ASP A 282 -5.00 6.43 14.67
C ASP A 282 -4.84 5.79 16.05
N TYR A 283 -5.94 5.56 16.77
CA TYR A 283 -5.95 5.02 18.13
C TYR A 283 -6.76 3.73 18.25
N HIS A 284 -6.73 3.14 19.44
CA HIS A 284 -7.36 1.85 19.70
C HIS A 284 -8.85 1.82 19.33
N VAL A 285 -9.24 0.79 18.57
CA VAL A 285 -10.61 0.56 18.09
C VAL A 285 -11.51 0.14 19.24
N GLY A 286 -12.11 1.12 19.92
CA GLY A 286 -13.12 0.90 20.95
C GLY A 286 -14.55 0.93 20.40
N LYS A 287 -15.55 0.72 21.27
CA LYS A 287 -16.98 0.77 20.93
C LYS A 287 -17.41 2.05 20.18
N ASN A 288 -16.81 3.19 20.52
CA ASN A 288 -17.12 4.45 19.85
C ASN A 288 -16.68 4.45 18.38
N VAL A 289 -15.56 3.81 18.06
CA VAL A 289 -15.06 3.68 16.69
C VAL A 289 -15.96 2.74 15.90
N LEU A 290 -16.37 1.61 16.49
CA LEU A 290 -17.33 0.70 15.88
C LEU A 290 -18.67 1.38 15.57
N ASN A 291 -19.18 2.22 16.48
CA ASN A 291 -20.38 3.03 16.24
C ASN A 291 -20.18 4.02 15.08
N LYS A 292 -19.00 4.63 14.94
CA LYS A 292 -18.68 5.51 13.81
C LYS A 292 -18.66 4.73 12.49
N ILE A 293 -18.02 3.57 12.45
CA ILE A 293 -17.99 2.68 11.28
C ILE A 293 -19.41 2.29 10.90
N SER A 294 -20.22 1.82 11.86
CA SER A 294 -21.61 1.42 11.64
C SER A 294 -22.46 2.55 11.06
N ASN A 295 -22.34 3.78 11.60
CA ASN A 295 -23.02 4.95 11.05
C ASN A 295 -22.57 5.30 9.63
N SER A 296 -21.29 5.10 9.33
CA SER A 296 -20.70 5.37 8.01
C SER A 296 -21.14 4.33 6.98
N CYS A 297 -21.10 3.04 7.33
CA CYS A 297 -21.67 1.95 6.53
C CYS A 297 -23.16 2.17 6.27
N ARG A 298 -23.92 2.66 7.26
CA ARG A 298 -25.33 3.01 7.07
C ARG A 298 -25.50 4.12 6.03
N LYS A 299 -24.69 5.19 6.06
CA LYS A 299 -24.72 6.23 5.02
C LYS A 299 -24.40 5.65 3.62
N LEU A 300 -23.38 4.79 3.53
CA LEU A 300 -22.91 4.20 2.28
C LEU A 300 -23.95 3.31 1.57
N VAL A 301 -24.89 2.71 2.32
CA VAL A 301 -25.96 1.85 1.79
C VAL A 301 -27.25 2.63 1.53
N GLU A 302 -27.61 3.57 2.39
CA GLU A 302 -28.95 4.19 2.36
C GLU A 302 -29.08 5.34 1.35
N TYR A 303 -27.96 5.94 0.91
CA TYR A 303 -28.00 6.97 -0.12
C TYR A 303 -28.05 6.35 -1.51
N ASN A 304 -29.02 6.82 -2.30
CA ASN A 304 -29.11 6.54 -3.72
C ASN A 304 -28.72 7.78 -4.51
N PHE A 305 -28.05 7.56 -5.64
CA PHE A 305 -27.50 8.61 -6.49
C PHE A 305 -28.06 8.52 -7.89
N SER A 306 -28.18 9.66 -8.55
CA SER A 306 -28.41 9.69 -10.00
C SER A 306 -27.77 10.88 -10.67
N TYR A 307 -27.36 10.70 -11.92
CA TYR A 307 -26.83 11.75 -12.79
C TYR A 307 -27.27 11.49 -14.23
N GLU A 308 -27.25 12.52 -15.06
CA GLU A 308 -27.48 12.39 -16.50
C GLU A 308 -26.16 12.18 -17.24
N ALA A 309 -26.14 11.19 -18.13
CA ALA A 309 -25.05 10.94 -19.06
C ALA A 309 -25.63 10.55 -20.42
N GLU A 310 -25.16 11.19 -21.49
CA GLU A 310 -25.57 10.89 -22.88
C GLU A 310 -27.10 10.90 -23.09
N GLY A 311 -27.80 11.79 -22.39
CA GLY A 311 -29.27 11.90 -22.46
C GLY A 311 -30.04 10.80 -21.71
N SER A 312 -29.35 9.95 -20.96
CA SER A 312 -29.93 8.93 -20.08
C SER A 312 -29.66 9.27 -18.62
N LYS A 313 -30.67 9.08 -17.76
CA LYS A 313 -30.51 9.22 -16.31
C LYS A 313 -30.09 7.88 -15.69
N ILE A 314 -28.89 7.86 -15.11
CA ILE A 314 -28.31 6.68 -14.47
C ILE A 314 -28.61 6.76 -12.97
N TYR A 315 -29.11 5.67 -12.39
CA TYR A 315 -29.35 5.52 -10.95
C TYR A 315 -28.39 4.49 -10.38
N PHE A 316 -27.79 4.77 -9.23
CA PHE A 316 -26.82 3.86 -8.63
C PHE A 316 -26.67 4.06 -7.12
N ASN A 317 -26.17 3.00 -6.48
CA ASN A 317 -25.71 3.00 -5.09
C ASN A 317 -24.23 2.63 -5.06
N LEU A 318 -23.53 3.03 -4.00
CA LEU A 318 -22.16 2.58 -3.78
C LEU A 318 -22.14 1.11 -3.34
N PHE A 319 -22.98 0.76 -2.37
CA PHE A 319 -23.12 -0.61 -1.87
C PHE A 319 -24.59 -1.02 -1.88
N ASP A 320 -24.86 -2.27 -2.27
CA ASP A 320 -26.21 -2.84 -2.22
C ASP A 320 -26.59 -3.18 -0.78
N ASN A 321 -25.64 -3.69 0.00
CA ASN A 321 -25.78 -3.91 1.44
C ASN A 321 -24.40 -3.99 2.12
N ILE A 322 -24.41 -3.74 3.43
CA ILE A 322 -23.25 -3.99 4.30
C ILE A 322 -23.77 -4.70 5.56
N VAL A 323 -23.23 -5.87 5.86
CA VAL A 323 -23.59 -6.69 7.03
C VAL A 323 -22.43 -6.66 8.03
N ILE A 324 -22.67 -6.13 9.23
CA ILE A 324 -21.69 -6.10 10.32
C ILE A 324 -21.97 -7.26 11.28
N LYS A 325 -20.96 -8.08 11.56
CA LYS A 325 -21.03 -9.20 12.51
C LYS A 325 -20.06 -8.98 13.67
N GLU A 326 -20.60 -8.53 14.80
CA GLU A 326 -19.82 -8.25 16.01
C GLU A 326 -19.61 -9.48 16.91
N ASP A 327 -20.52 -10.46 16.86
CA ASP A 327 -20.51 -11.64 17.75
C ASP A 327 -19.54 -12.77 17.33
N ALA A 328 -18.69 -12.52 16.36
CA ALA A 328 -17.68 -13.47 15.91
C ALA A 328 -16.40 -13.39 16.75
N GLU A 329 -15.61 -14.48 16.80
CA GLU A 329 -14.28 -14.49 17.45
C GLU A 329 -13.38 -13.36 16.91
N ARG A 330 -13.57 -12.98 15.65
CA ARG A 330 -13.08 -11.75 15.03
C ARG A 330 -14.25 -10.99 14.42
N PRO A 331 -14.57 -9.78 14.89
CA PRO A 331 -15.62 -8.96 14.29
C PRO A 331 -15.27 -8.54 12.85
N TYR A 332 -16.20 -8.70 11.92
CA TYR A 332 -16.01 -8.37 10.50
C TYR A 332 -17.25 -7.73 9.86
N ALA A 333 -17.05 -7.09 8.71
CA ALA A 333 -18.09 -6.58 7.83
C ALA A 333 -18.05 -7.30 6.47
N ILE A 334 -19.22 -7.60 5.92
CA ILE A 334 -19.39 -8.07 4.55
C ILE A 334 -20.02 -6.93 3.76
N ALA A 335 -19.37 -6.43 2.71
CA ALA A 335 -19.89 -5.37 1.87
C ALA A 335 -20.16 -5.90 0.46
N GLN A 336 -21.42 -5.79 -0.01
CA GLN A 336 -21.82 -6.10 -1.37
C GLN A 336 -21.83 -4.81 -2.20
N PHE A 337 -21.04 -4.78 -3.27
CA PHE A 337 -20.83 -3.58 -4.06
C PHE A 337 -21.96 -3.37 -5.06
N GLY A 338 -22.37 -2.11 -5.21
CA GLY A 338 -23.30 -1.72 -6.26
C GLY A 338 -22.71 -1.92 -7.67
N GLU A 339 -23.57 -1.85 -8.67
CA GLU A 339 -23.20 -2.20 -10.05
C GLU A 339 -22.07 -1.31 -10.62
N ILE A 340 -22.11 0.00 -10.40
CA ILE A 340 -21.06 0.92 -10.90
C ILE A 340 -19.70 0.59 -10.27
N LEU A 341 -19.64 0.43 -8.95
CA LEU A 341 -18.38 0.10 -8.27
C LEU A 341 -17.86 -1.28 -8.70
N SER A 342 -18.72 -2.30 -8.69
CA SER A 342 -18.31 -3.66 -9.04
C SER A 342 -17.82 -3.76 -10.49
N ASN A 343 -18.48 -3.08 -11.43
CA ASN A 343 -18.04 -3.04 -12.82
C ASN A 343 -16.72 -2.29 -12.98
N ALA A 344 -16.53 -1.15 -12.29
CA ALA A 344 -15.27 -0.43 -12.33
C ALA A 344 -14.10 -1.27 -11.80
N ILE A 345 -14.31 -2.04 -10.73
CA ILE A 345 -13.31 -2.93 -10.16
C ILE A 345 -13.00 -4.10 -11.13
N ILE A 346 -14.02 -4.76 -11.66
CA ILE A 346 -13.85 -5.89 -12.60
C ILE A 346 -13.16 -5.43 -13.90
N GLN A 347 -13.52 -4.25 -14.41
CA GLN A 347 -12.92 -3.67 -15.61
C GLN A 347 -11.58 -2.96 -15.34
N LYS A 348 -11.10 -2.95 -14.09
CA LYS A 348 -9.88 -2.23 -13.66
C LYS A 348 -9.87 -0.74 -14.00
N LYS A 349 -11.04 -0.10 -14.04
CA LYS A 349 -11.20 1.35 -14.22
C LYS A 349 -11.04 2.10 -12.90
N LEU A 350 -9.88 1.93 -12.27
CA LEU A 350 -9.55 2.50 -10.97
C LEU A 350 -8.34 3.44 -11.09
N ILE A 351 -8.37 4.57 -10.41
CA ILE A 351 -7.20 5.42 -10.19
C ILE A 351 -6.57 5.00 -8.87
N SER A 352 -5.25 4.80 -8.90
CA SER A 352 -4.48 4.34 -7.74
C SER A 352 -3.45 5.37 -7.26
N ILE A 353 -3.36 5.52 -5.95
CA ILE A 353 -2.37 6.33 -5.25
C ILE A 353 -1.74 5.46 -4.16
N THR A 354 -0.44 5.60 -3.93
CA THR A 354 0.25 4.92 -2.83
C THR A 354 -0.32 5.36 -1.48
N SER A 355 -0.59 4.41 -0.59
CA SER A 355 -1.10 4.68 0.75
C SER A 355 -0.17 5.62 1.51
N ALA A 356 1.15 5.47 1.37
CA ALA A 356 2.14 6.40 1.93
C ALA A 356 1.93 7.87 1.49
N SER A 357 1.60 8.11 0.22
CA SER A 357 1.32 9.48 -0.26
C SER A 357 -0.04 9.98 0.23
N TYR A 358 -1.03 9.09 0.31
CA TYR A 358 -2.37 9.46 0.79
C TYR A 358 -2.40 9.76 2.29
N ASP A 359 -1.68 8.99 3.09
CA ASP A 359 -1.69 9.06 4.55
C ASP A 359 -0.93 10.29 5.09
N VAL A 360 0.01 10.84 4.31
CA VAL A 360 0.72 12.10 4.61
C VAL A 360 -0.16 13.34 4.44
N LEU A 361 -1.29 13.23 3.73
CA LEU A 361 -2.25 14.33 3.62
C LEU A 361 -3.00 14.48 4.94
N ASP A 362 -2.97 15.66 5.55
CA ASP A 362 -3.72 15.99 6.76
C ASP A 362 -5.06 16.64 6.40
N ASN A 363 -5.11 17.42 5.32
CA ASN A 363 -6.33 18.11 4.92
C ASN A 363 -7.35 17.15 4.28
N ASN A 364 -8.55 17.10 4.87
CA ASN A 364 -9.66 16.29 4.40
C ASN A 364 -10.08 16.57 2.95
N LEU A 365 -9.95 17.82 2.48
CA LEU A 365 -10.23 18.17 1.09
C LEU A 365 -9.17 17.57 0.16
N SER A 366 -7.90 17.58 0.56
CA SER A 366 -6.80 16.99 -0.23
C SER A 366 -7.02 15.49 -0.43
N LYS A 367 -7.46 14.78 0.61
CA LYS A 367 -7.84 13.36 0.53
C LYS A 367 -8.96 13.06 -0.46
N ILE A 368 -9.88 14.00 -0.66
CA ILE A 368 -10.97 13.82 -1.62
C ILE A 368 -10.48 14.10 -3.04
N ILE A 369 -9.78 15.22 -3.25
CA ILE A 369 -9.35 15.63 -4.59
C ILE A 369 -8.14 14.86 -5.11
N CYS A 370 -7.41 14.11 -4.27
CA CYS A 370 -6.18 13.42 -4.68
C CYS A 370 -6.38 12.52 -5.90
N TYR A 371 -7.51 11.80 -5.99
CA TYR A 371 -7.82 10.94 -7.13
C TYR A 371 -8.05 11.74 -8.41
N ALA A 372 -8.72 12.88 -8.32
CA ALA A 372 -8.90 13.78 -9.45
C ALA A 372 -7.56 14.34 -9.91
N ILE A 373 -6.76 14.89 -8.99
CA ILE A 373 -5.43 15.42 -9.29
C ILE A 373 -4.52 14.35 -9.88
N LYS A 374 -4.58 13.09 -9.41
CA LYS A 374 -3.80 11.99 -9.99
C LYS A 374 -4.26 11.64 -11.40
N ARG A 375 -5.57 11.62 -11.66
CA ARG A 375 -6.14 11.44 -13.01
C ARG A 375 -5.64 12.53 -13.95
N GLU A 376 -5.67 13.78 -13.51
CA GLU A 376 -5.19 14.92 -14.29
C GLU A 376 -3.68 14.86 -14.52
N GLN A 377 -2.88 14.44 -13.52
CA GLN A 377 -1.45 14.22 -13.69
C GLN A 377 -1.21 13.22 -14.83
N ILE A 378 -1.92 12.07 -14.82
CA ILE A 378 -1.78 11.04 -15.86
C ILE A 378 -2.20 11.58 -17.23
N ALA A 379 -3.31 12.32 -17.32
CA ALA A 379 -3.79 12.88 -18.58
C ALA A 379 -2.86 13.96 -19.17
N ASN A 380 -2.15 14.70 -18.33
CA ASN A 380 -1.31 15.84 -18.74
C ASN A 380 0.20 15.52 -18.68
N GLN A 381 0.60 14.28 -18.94
CA GLN A 381 2.03 13.92 -18.92
C GLN A 381 2.87 14.65 -19.96
N GLU A 382 2.32 14.95 -21.14
CA GLU A 382 3.06 15.62 -22.22
C GLU A 382 3.21 17.13 -21.96
N THR A 383 2.11 17.80 -21.60
CA THR A 383 2.07 19.26 -21.42
C THR A 383 2.53 19.68 -20.02
N ARG A 384 2.33 18.81 -19.02
CA ARG A 384 2.60 19.01 -17.60
C ARG A 384 1.91 20.21 -16.96
N VAL A 385 1.07 20.94 -17.70
CA VAL A 385 0.38 22.15 -17.24
C VAL A 385 -1.05 22.14 -17.76
N ASN A 386 -2.01 22.43 -16.88
CA ASN A 386 -3.40 22.61 -17.26
C ASN A 386 -4.12 23.61 -16.33
N GLU A 387 -5.28 24.08 -16.75
CA GLU A 387 -6.08 25.11 -16.10
C GLU A 387 -7.40 24.55 -15.56
N TYR A 388 -7.71 24.83 -14.30
CA TYR A 388 -8.88 24.32 -13.61
C TYR A 388 -9.69 25.46 -12.99
N SER A 389 -10.96 25.55 -13.38
CA SER A 389 -11.90 26.51 -12.81
C SER A 389 -12.41 26.06 -11.43
N TYR A 390 -13.10 26.96 -10.73
CA TYR A 390 -13.85 26.59 -9.53
C TYR A 390 -14.94 25.53 -9.80
N THR A 391 -15.58 25.59 -10.97
CA THR A 391 -16.64 24.62 -11.36
C THR A 391 -16.08 23.20 -11.50
N TYR A 392 -14.83 23.03 -11.92
CA TYR A 392 -14.16 21.72 -11.90
C TYR A 392 -14.13 21.12 -10.49
N PHE A 393 -13.75 21.90 -9.47
CA PHE A 393 -13.72 21.40 -8.09
C PHE A 393 -15.12 21.14 -7.51
N GLN A 394 -16.15 21.87 -7.96
CA GLN A 394 -17.55 21.59 -7.59
C GLN A 394 -18.04 20.23 -8.11
N LYS A 395 -17.50 19.76 -9.25
CA LYS A 395 -17.80 18.42 -9.78
C LYS A 395 -17.19 17.30 -8.94
N ILE A 396 -16.08 17.55 -8.26
CA ILE A 396 -15.35 16.53 -7.49
C ILE A 396 -15.75 16.55 -6.01
N VAL A 397 -16.04 17.72 -5.46
CA VAL A 397 -16.18 17.92 -4.01
C VAL A 397 -17.52 18.50 -3.66
N ARG A 398 -18.14 17.91 -2.63
CA ARG A 398 -19.34 18.44 -2.03
C ARG A 398 -19.04 19.50 -0.97
N PHE A 399 -19.06 20.77 -1.37
CA PHE A 399 -18.83 21.88 -0.44
C PHE A 399 -20.03 22.14 0.48
N LYS A 400 -19.77 22.31 1.78
CA LYS A 400 -20.77 22.71 2.78
C LYS A 400 -21.27 24.15 2.58
N LEU A 401 -20.35 25.05 2.21
CA LEU A 401 -20.62 26.48 2.09
C LEU A 401 -20.84 26.83 0.63
N LYS A 402 -21.84 27.67 0.34
CA LYS A 402 -22.00 28.30 -0.98
C LYS A 402 -21.07 29.51 -1.19
N ASN A 403 -20.17 29.79 -0.25
CA ASN A 403 -19.27 30.94 -0.32
C ASN A 403 -18.03 30.61 -1.15
N LYS A 404 -18.03 31.06 -2.42
CA LYS A 404 -16.94 30.86 -3.37
C LYS A 404 -15.57 31.29 -2.85
N LYS A 405 -15.46 32.44 -2.17
CA LYS A 405 -14.17 32.94 -1.66
C LYS A 405 -13.57 32.00 -0.61
N LYS A 406 -14.40 31.47 0.29
CA LYS A 406 -13.94 30.50 1.31
C LYS A 406 -13.57 29.16 0.67
N ASN A 407 -14.35 28.68 -0.29
CA ASN A 407 -14.06 27.41 -0.96
C ASN A 407 -12.79 27.50 -1.81
N LEU A 408 -12.55 28.63 -2.49
CA LEU A 408 -11.30 28.89 -3.19
C LEU A 408 -10.09 28.85 -2.26
N GLN A 409 -10.21 29.42 -1.05
CA GLN A 409 -9.16 29.34 -0.05
C GLN A 409 -8.90 27.89 0.39
N LEU A 410 -9.95 27.11 0.64
CA LEU A 410 -9.80 25.68 0.98
C LEU A 410 -9.08 24.91 -0.14
N ILE A 411 -9.45 25.16 -1.40
CA ILE A 411 -8.78 24.54 -2.56
C ILE A 411 -7.30 24.95 -2.60
N GLN A 412 -6.97 26.23 -2.37
CA GLN A 412 -5.57 26.68 -2.31
C GLN A 412 -4.78 25.99 -1.20
N GLU A 413 -5.34 25.89 0.00
CA GLU A 413 -4.71 25.18 1.13
C GLU A 413 -4.46 23.70 0.79
N SER A 414 -5.41 23.05 0.11
CA SER A 414 -5.21 21.68 -0.38
C SER A 414 -4.14 21.55 -1.46
N LEU A 415 -4.17 22.40 -2.49
CA LEU A 415 -3.15 22.37 -3.56
C LEU A 415 -1.75 22.67 -3.04
N GLN A 416 -1.63 23.52 -2.01
CA GLN A 416 -0.35 23.78 -1.35
C GLN A 416 0.17 22.55 -0.63
N GLU A 417 -0.68 21.78 0.05
CA GLU A 417 -0.28 20.54 0.71
C GLU A 417 0.24 19.48 -0.28
N PHE A 418 -0.32 19.42 -1.50
CA PHE A 418 0.22 18.56 -2.57
C PHE A 418 1.64 18.98 -2.97
N VAL A 419 1.91 20.29 -3.07
CA VAL A 419 3.24 20.83 -3.39
C VAL A 419 4.22 20.53 -2.26
N ASP A 420 3.84 20.83 -1.01
CA ASP A 420 4.70 20.67 0.16
C ASP A 420 5.14 19.21 0.36
N ASN A 421 4.21 18.28 0.15
CA ASN A 421 4.46 16.83 0.24
C ASN A 421 4.99 16.20 -1.06
N HIS A 422 5.18 17.00 -2.13
CA HIS A 422 5.67 16.54 -3.44
C HIS A 422 4.81 15.43 -4.05
N ILE A 423 3.47 15.56 -3.95
CA ILE A 423 2.49 14.60 -4.45
C ILE A 423 1.79 15.20 -5.66
N ALA A 424 2.03 14.62 -6.85
CA ALA A 424 1.41 14.94 -8.14
C ALA A 424 1.60 16.39 -8.69
N ILE A 425 1.69 17.41 -7.83
CA ILE A 425 1.76 18.83 -8.20
C ILE A 425 3.17 19.36 -7.89
N GLU A 426 3.78 20.02 -8.86
CA GLU A 426 5.06 20.71 -8.71
C GLU A 426 4.85 22.14 -8.20
N LYS A 427 3.88 22.86 -8.77
CA LYS A 427 3.47 24.21 -8.36
C LYS A 427 2.08 24.56 -8.89
N PHE A 428 1.45 25.57 -8.31
CA PHE A 428 0.19 26.12 -8.83
C PHE A 428 0.14 27.64 -8.73
N GLU A 429 -0.63 28.28 -9.60
CA GLU A 429 -0.92 29.72 -9.58
C GLU A 429 -2.42 29.96 -9.70
N LEU A 430 -2.97 30.91 -8.94
CA LEU A 430 -4.36 31.36 -9.10
C LEU A 430 -4.39 32.68 -9.87
N LYS A 431 -4.90 32.66 -11.11
CA LYS A 431 -5.09 33.87 -11.94
C LYS A 431 -6.56 34.00 -12.33
N ASN A 432 -7.17 35.15 -12.06
CA ASN A 432 -8.56 35.45 -12.43
C ASN A 432 -9.60 34.38 -11.98
N GLY A 433 -9.34 33.68 -10.87
CA GLY A 433 -10.23 32.62 -10.37
C GLY A 433 -10.05 31.25 -11.04
N VAL A 434 -9.00 31.08 -11.85
CA VAL A 434 -8.59 29.83 -12.49
C VAL A 434 -7.25 29.37 -11.92
N PHE A 435 -7.17 28.10 -11.55
CA PHE A 435 -5.96 27.45 -11.04
C PHE A 435 -5.15 26.91 -12.20
N ILE A 436 -3.95 27.44 -12.40
CA ILE A 436 -2.97 26.91 -13.35
C ILE A 436 -2.07 25.97 -12.56
N ILE A 437 -2.16 24.67 -12.84
CA ILE A 437 -1.45 23.62 -12.09
C ILE A 437 -0.34 23.06 -12.98
N THR A 438 0.88 23.02 -12.45
CA THR A 438 2.02 22.31 -13.06
C THR A 438 2.21 20.98 -12.33
N PHE A 439 2.18 19.88 -13.07
CA PHE A 439 2.26 18.52 -12.53
C PHE A 439 3.69 17.97 -12.54
N LEU A 440 3.99 17.15 -11.54
CA LEU A 440 5.20 16.33 -11.48
C LEU A 440 5.16 15.24 -12.58
N PRO A 441 6.32 14.82 -13.12
CA PRO A 441 6.35 13.67 -14.02
C PRO A 441 5.96 12.41 -13.25
N LEU A 442 5.33 11.44 -13.93
CA LEU A 442 5.17 10.10 -13.36
C LEU A 442 6.54 9.44 -13.20
N SER A 443 6.69 8.59 -12.19
CA SER A 443 7.90 7.78 -12.05
C SER A 443 7.95 6.68 -13.12
N ASP A 444 9.14 6.15 -13.41
CA ASP A 444 9.31 5.04 -14.34
C ASP A 444 8.46 3.82 -13.92
N ALA A 445 8.36 3.54 -12.61
CA ALA A 445 7.49 2.50 -12.08
C ALA A 445 5.99 2.77 -12.31
N GLU A 446 5.55 4.02 -12.20
CA GLU A 446 4.16 4.39 -12.51
C GLU A 446 3.84 4.24 -14.00
N ILE A 447 4.79 4.60 -14.87
CA ILE A 447 4.66 4.44 -16.33
C ILE A 447 4.64 2.95 -16.71
N GLU A 448 5.53 2.14 -16.14
CA GLU A 448 5.57 0.69 -16.38
C GLU A 448 4.27 0.01 -15.92
N ASP A 449 3.77 0.34 -14.73
CA ASP A 449 2.52 -0.23 -14.21
C ASP A 449 1.33 0.16 -15.13
N LEU A 450 1.22 1.43 -15.53
CA LEU A 450 0.16 1.91 -16.45
C LEU A 450 0.22 1.21 -17.82
N ASN A 451 1.41 1.06 -18.38
CA ASN A 451 1.59 0.39 -19.67
C ASN A 451 1.30 -1.11 -19.57
N SER A 452 1.66 -1.75 -18.45
CA SER A 452 1.40 -3.17 -18.22
C SER A 452 -0.10 -3.50 -18.10
N ASP A 453 -0.89 -2.57 -17.59
CA ASP A 453 -2.35 -2.69 -17.56
C ASP A 453 -2.97 -2.43 -18.96
N ASN A 454 -2.40 -1.53 -19.75
CA ASN A 454 -2.80 -1.30 -21.15
C ASN A 454 -2.52 -2.51 -22.05
N ASP A 455 -1.34 -3.14 -21.93
CA ASP A 455 -0.99 -4.35 -22.72
C ASP A 455 -1.87 -5.57 -22.39
N LYS A 456 -2.43 -5.64 -21.17
CA LYS A 456 -3.45 -6.65 -20.81
C LYS A 456 -4.83 -6.31 -21.37
N ASN A 457 -5.10 -5.03 -21.57
CA ASN A 457 -6.34 -4.51 -22.14
C ASN A 457 -6.34 -4.48 -23.68
N ASP A 458 -5.23 -4.76 -24.36
CA ASP A 458 -5.11 -4.71 -25.83
C ASP A 458 -5.81 -5.87 -26.57
N LYS A 459 -6.80 -6.50 -25.92
CA LYS A 459 -7.91 -7.21 -26.58
C LYS A 459 -9.22 -6.41 -26.63
N GLY A 460 -9.21 -5.14 -26.24
CA GLY A 460 -10.37 -4.27 -26.39
C GLY A 460 -10.11 -2.85 -25.89
N LEU A 461 -10.15 -1.92 -26.86
CA LEU A 461 -10.24 -0.46 -26.75
C LEU A 461 -8.92 0.32 -26.83
N LEU A 462 -8.63 0.68 -28.09
CA LEU A 462 -8.01 1.92 -28.50
C LEU A 462 -8.35 3.06 -27.52
N ILE A 463 -7.30 3.68 -27.00
CA ILE A 463 -7.37 5.04 -26.48
C ILE A 463 -7.73 5.94 -27.66
N ASP A 464 -9.01 6.24 -27.82
CA ASP A 464 -9.42 7.36 -28.67
C ASP A 464 -8.94 8.64 -27.99
N THR A 465 -7.94 9.24 -28.63
CA THR A 465 -7.54 10.63 -28.45
C THR A 465 -8.77 11.53 -28.51
N LEU A 466 -9.11 12.17 -27.39
CA LEU A 466 -10.06 13.29 -27.37
C LEU A 466 -9.26 14.58 -27.19
N GLY A 467 -9.32 15.41 -28.24
CA GLY A 467 -8.99 16.83 -28.17
C GLY A 467 -10.20 17.69 -27.83
#